data_AF-A0A542Y7T1-F1
#
_entry.id   AF-A0A542Y7T1-F1
#
_cell.length_a   1.000
_cell.length_b   1.000
_cell.length_c   1.000
_cell.angle_alpha   90.00
_cell.angle_beta   90.00
_cell.angle_gamma   90.00
#
_symmetry.space_group_name_H-M   'P 1'
#
loop_
_entity.id
_entity.type
_entity.pdbx_description
1 polymer ?
#
loop_
_entity_poly.entity_id
_entity_poly.type
_entity_poly.pdbx_seq_one_letter_code
_entity_poly.pdbx_strand_id
1 'polypeptide(L)'
;MITTIDKAGRIVVPKRLRDEMGLTPQTPLRIDLVEGKIVIEFEPTAHEVDTSDGLPIIRSERDPGATPITDALVREVLEEGRDERTARFV
;
A
#
# COMPACT_ATOMS: atom_id res chain seq x y z
N MET A 1 -21.46 -4.89 8.14
CA MET A 1 -21.74 -4.03 9.32
C MET A 1 -22.44 -2.78 8.83
N ILE A 2 -23.39 -2.27 9.60
CA ILE A 2 -24.11 -1.03 9.30
C ILE A 2 -23.71 0.00 10.36
N THR A 3 -23.35 1.21 9.93
CA THR A 3 -23.01 2.33 10.81
C THR A 3 -23.73 3.59 10.33
N THR A 4 -23.76 4.63 11.16
CA THR A 4 -24.36 5.92 10.83
C THR A 4 -23.30 7.01 10.69
N ILE A 5 -23.66 8.11 10.04
CA ILE A 5 -22.86 9.34 10.03
C ILE A 5 -23.09 10.04 11.38
N ASP A 6 -22.00 10.52 11.99
CA ASP A 6 -22.10 11.24 13.26
C ASP A 6 -22.61 12.69 13.07
N LYS A 7 -22.80 13.40 14.18
CA LYS A 7 -23.29 14.80 14.16
C LYS A 7 -22.37 15.78 13.41
N ALA A 8 -21.11 15.42 13.23
CA ALA A 8 -20.11 16.23 12.55
C ALA A 8 -19.99 15.85 11.06
N GLY A 9 -20.81 14.92 10.55
CA GLY A 9 -20.76 14.48 9.16
C GLY A 9 -19.69 13.43 8.87
N ARG A 10 -19.14 12.76 9.89
CA ARG A 10 -18.05 11.79 9.72
C ARG A 10 -18.58 10.35 9.69
N ILE A 11 -17.95 9.51 8.88
CA ILE A 11 -18.11 8.06 8.92
C ILE A 11 -17.00 7.50 9.80
N VAL A 12 -17.38 6.76 10.85
CA VAL A 12 -16.41 6.11 11.73
C VAL A 12 -16.02 4.76 11.17
N VAL A 13 -14.74 4.58 10.86
CA VAL A 13 -14.18 3.27 10.52
C VAL A 13 -13.96 2.46 11.82
N PRO A 14 -14.61 1.28 11.96
CA PRO A 14 -14.49 0.43 13.13
C PRO A 14 -13.06 -0.05 13.37
N LYS A 15 -12.67 -0.19 14.64
CA LYS A 15 -11.29 -0.55 15.03
C LYS A 15 -10.77 -1.79 14.31
N ARG A 16 -11.54 -2.88 14.27
CA ARG A 16 -11.15 -4.12 13.59
C ARG A 16 -10.76 -3.89 12.12
N LEU A 17 -11.57 -3.13 11.39
CA LEU A 17 -11.29 -2.81 9.98
C LEU A 17 -10.08 -1.89 9.84
N ARG A 18 -9.90 -0.93 10.76
CA ARG A 18 -8.69 -0.08 10.76
C ARG A 18 -7.42 -0.90 10.97
N ASP A 19 -7.45 -1.82 11.95
CA ASP A 19 -6.29 -2.64 12.30
C ASP A 19 -5.94 -3.60 11.15
N GLU A 20 -6.93 -4.24 10.53
CA GLU A 20 -6.74 -5.13 9.37
C GLU A 20 -6.22 -4.39 8.13
N MET A 21 -6.70 -3.18 7.87
CA MET A 21 -6.25 -2.36 6.74
C MET A 21 -4.98 -1.57 7.02
N GLY A 22 -4.51 -1.50 8.27
CA GLY A 22 -3.39 -0.64 8.66
C GLY A 22 -3.71 0.87 8.60
N LEU A 23 -4.97 1.25 8.78
CA LEU A 23 -5.39 2.66 8.82
C LEU A 23 -4.96 3.31 10.13
N THR A 24 -3.93 4.15 10.07
CA THR A 24 -3.45 4.94 11.22
C THR A 24 -3.97 6.39 11.15
N PRO A 25 -4.04 7.11 12.29
CA PRO A 25 -4.35 8.54 12.28
C PRO A 25 -3.43 9.29 11.30
N GLN A 26 -3.97 10.31 10.62
CA GLN A 26 -3.25 11.13 9.64
C GLN A 26 -2.80 10.40 8.37
N THR A 27 -3.16 9.11 8.18
CA THR A 27 -2.97 8.46 6.89
C THR A 27 -3.81 9.17 5.83
N PRO A 28 -3.21 9.65 4.73
CA PRO A 28 -3.96 10.26 3.65
C PRO A 28 -4.75 9.20 2.87
N LEU A 29 -6.01 9.53 2.57
CA LEU A 29 -6.93 8.66 1.87
C LEU A 29 -7.54 9.41 0.69
N ARG A 30 -7.72 8.73 -0.43
CA ARG A 30 -8.58 9.19 -1.51
C ARG A 30 -10.00 8.73 -1.26
N ILE A 31 -10.97 9.62 -1.51
CA ILE A 31 -12.39 9.33 -1.41
C ILE A 31 -13.04 9.70 -2.75
N ASP A 32 -13.63 8.71 -3.41
CA ASP A 32 -14.29 8.87 -4.71
C ASP A 32 -15.74 8.39 -4.68
N LEU A 33 -16.56 8.92 -5.60
CA LEU A 33 -17.91 8.42 -5.88
C LEU A 33 -17.88 7.58 -7.15
N VAL A 34 -17.99 6.27 -7.00
CA VAL A 34 -17.97 5.31 -8.12
C VAL A 34 -19.27 4.53 -8.10
N GLU A 35 -20.07 4.63 -9.16
CA GLU A 35 -21.34 3.90 -9.31
C GLU A 35 -22.31 4.09 -8.12
N GLY A 36 -22.38 5.31 -7.58
CA GLY A 36 -23.22 5.63 -6.43
C GLY A 36 -22.70 5.09 -5.09
N LYS A 37 -21.48 4.57 -5.05
CA LYS A 37 -20.79 4.09 -3.84
C LYS A 37 -19.64 5.03 -3.51
N ILE A 38 -19.45 5.25 -2.21
CA ILE A 38 -18.22 5.88 -1.71
C ILE A 38 -17.14 4.80 -1.69
N VAL A 39 -16.06 5.04 -2.44
CA VAL A 39 -14.86 4.21 -2.44
C VAL A 39 -13.77 4.98 -1.70
N ILE A 40 -13.12 4.31 -0.75
CA ILE A 40 -12.04 4.89 0.07
C ILE A 40 -10.80 4.04 -0.16
N GLU A 41 -9.74 4.68 -0.64
CA GLU A 41 -8.46 4.05 -0.92
C GLU A 41 -7.35 4.82 -0.21
N PHE A 42 -6.19 4.17 -0.03
CA PHE A 42 -4.99 4.92 0.34
C PHE A 42 -4.70 5.94 -0.74
N GLU A 43 -4.30 7.15 -0.35
CA GLU A 43 -3.74 8.06 -1.33
C GLU A 43 -2.51 7.37 -1.96
N PRO A 44 -2.53 7.11 -3.28
CA PRO A 44 -1.39 6.59 -4.00
C PRO A 44 -0.24 7.52 -3.73
N THR A 45 0.86 6.93 -3.31
CA THR A 45 2.11 7.65 -3.22
C THR A 45 2.40 8.23 -4.60
N ALA A 46 2.67 9.53 -4.65
CA ALA A 46 3.17 10.13 -5.86
C ALA A 46 4.51 9.44 -6.20
N HIS A 47 4.60 9.02 -7.44
CA HIS A 47 5.72 8.24 -7.95
C HIS A 47 6.20 8.91 -9.22
N GLU A 48 7.50 9.13 -9.30
CA GLU A 48 8.14 9.59 -10.52
C GLU A 48 8.66 8.38 -11.29
N VAL A 49 8.45 8.37 -12.60
CA VAL A 49 9.06 7.36 -13.48
C VAL A 49 10.28 7.98 -14.13
N ASP A 50 11.46 7.59 -13.66
CA ASP A 50 12.74 8.01 -14.22
C ASP A 50 13.10 7.09 -15.40
N THR A 51 13.27 7.69 -16.58
CA THR A 51 13.63 6.98 -17.82
C THR A 51 14.99 7.38 -18.36
N SER A 52 15.80 8.09 -17.55
CA SER A 52 17.07 8.66 -17.99
C SER A 52 18.19 7.62 -18.21
N ASP A 53 18.12 6.46 -17.54
CA ASP A 53 19.15 5.41 -17.57
C ASP A 53 18.60 4.06 -18.07
N GLY A 54 18.14 4.04 -19.32
CA GLY A 54 17.69 2.82 -19.99
C GLY A 54 16.27 2.38 -19.58
N LEU A 55 16.15 1.44 -18.65
CA LEU A 55 14.85 0.90 -18.24
C LEU A 55 14.14 1.87 -17.27
N PRO A 56 12.80 2.02 -17.34
CA PRO A 56 12.06 2.88 -16.43
C PRO A 56 12.21 2.45 -14.96
N ILE A 57 12.55 3.39 -14.09
CA ILE A 57 12.67 3.20 -12.64
C ILE A 57 11.56 3.98 -11.95
N ILE A 58 10.77 3.30 -11.11
CA ILE A 58 9.78 3.96 -10.25
C ILE A 58 10.51 4.48 -9.00
N ARG A 59 10.48 5.80 -8.80
CA ARG A 59 11.00 6.47 -7.59
C ARG A 59 9.83 6.88 -6.70
N SER A 60 9.99 6.66 -5.40
CA SER A 60 9.03 7.13 -4.40
C SER A 60 9.24 8.62 -4.13
N GLU A 61 8.23 9.45 -4.29
CA GLU A 61 8.32 10.85 -3.85
C GLU A 61 8.25 10.98 -2.33
N ARG A 62 7.60 10.02 -1.65
CA ARG A 62 7.50 10.00 -0.18
C ARG A 62 8.84 9.68 0.48
N ASP A 63 9.67 8.89 -0.19
CA ASP A 63 11.02 8.56 0.29
C ASP A 63 12.01 8.55 -0.88
N PRO A 64 12.51 9.74 -1.28
CA PRO A 64 13.46 9.87 -2.39
C PRO A 64 14.80 9.18 -2.11
N GLY A 65 15.10 8.90 -0.84
CA GLY A 65 16.31 8.22 -0.39
C GLY A 65 16.12 6.73 -0.13
N ALA A 66 14.93 6.18 -0.41
CA ALA A 66 14.66 4.76 -0.25
C ALA A 66 15.72 3.95 -1.00
N THR A 67 16.28 2.95 -0.32
CA THR A 67 17.25 2.04 -0.93
C THR A 67 16.64 1.40 -2.17
N PRO A 68 17.27 1.50 -3.35
CA PRO A 68 16.77 0.87 -4.55
C PRO A 68 16.59 -0.64 -4.34
N ILE A 69 15.47 -1.17 -4.82
CA ILE A 69 15.27 -2.62 -4.89
C ILE A 69 16.22 -3.15 -5.98
N THR A 70 17.30 -3.80 -5.56
CA THR A 70 18.31 -4.35 -6.47
C THR A 70 17.99 -5.79 -6.85
N ASP A 71 18.57 -6.26 -7.96
CA ASP A 71 18.45 -7.66 -8.37
C ASP A 71 18.96 -8.63 -7.31
N ALA A 72 19.96 -8.24 -6.52
CA ALA A 72 20.48 -9.04 -5.42
C ALA A 72 19.44 -9.21 -4.31
N LEU A 73 18.78 -8.12 -3.91
CA LEU A 73 17.71 -8.14 -2.91
C LEU A 73 16.51 -8.97 -3.40
N VAL A 74 16.10 -8.79 -4.65
CA VAL A 74 15.00 -9.58 -5.24
C VAL A 74 15.35 -11.07 -5.24
N ARG A 75 16.59 -11.41 -5.61
CA ARG A 75 17.05 -12.81 -5.63
C ARG A 75 17.04 -13.42 -4.24
N GLU A 76 17.55 -12.72 -3.24
CA GLU A 76 17.57 -13.14 -1.84
C GLU A 76 16.15 -13.49 -1.34
N VAL A 77 15.20 -12.57 -1.51
CA VAL A 77 13.80 -12.77 -1.07
C VAL A 77 13.12 -13.94 -1.81
N LEU A 78 13.42 -14.12 -3.10
CA LEU A 78 12.87 -15.24 -3.87
C LEU A 78 13.47 -16.59 -3.47
N GLU A 79 14.74 -16.62 -3.10
CA GLU A 79 15.43 -17.82 -2.62
C GLU A 79 14.90 -18.22 -1.23
N GLU A 80 14.77 -17.27 -0.31
CA GLU A 80 14.13 -17.48 1.00
C GLU A 80 12.73 -18.10 0.84
N GLY A 81 11.89 -17.51 -0.02
CA GLY A 81 10.56 -18.02 -0.29
C GLY A 81 10.51 -19.38 -1.01
N ARG A 82 11.60 -19.83 -1.65
CA ARG A 82 11.71 -21.19 -2.23
C ARG A 82 12.13 -22.20 -1.17
N ASP A 83 13.06 -21.83 -0.31
CA ASP A 83 13.53 -22.68 0.78
C ASP A 83 12.40 -22.98 1.77
N GLU A 84 11.62 -21.96 2.12
CA GLU A 84 10.42 -22.11 2.96
C GLU A 84 9.36 -23.04 2.35
N ARG A 85 9.21 -23.03 1.02
CA ARG A 85 8.28 -23.97 0.34
C ARG A 85 8.85 -25.37 0.37
N THR A 86 10.13 -25.53 0.07
CA THR A 86 10.80 -26.84 0.05
C THR A 86 10.76 -27.51 1.43
N ALA A 87 11.05 -26.75 2.50
CA ALA A 87 10.96 -27.23 3.88
C ALA A 87 9.53 -27.57 4.34
N ARG A 88 8.48 -27.09 3.66
CA ARG A 88 7.08 -27.39 3.98
C ARG A 88 6.60 -28.73 3.40
N PHE A 89 7.31 -29.26 2.42
CA PHE A 89 6.95 -30.49 1.69
C PHE A 89 7.90 -31.66 1.98
N VAL A 90 8.77 -31.55 2.99
CA VAL A 90 9.63 -32.61 3.56
C VAL A 90 9.22 -32.83 5.01
#